data_AF-A0A3N7CH34-F1
#
_entry.id   AF-A0A3N7CH34-F1
#
_cell.length_a   1.000
_cell.length_b   1.000
_cell.length_c   1.000
_cell.angle_alpha   90.00
_cell.angle_beta   90.00
_cell.angle_gamma   90.00
#
_symmetry.space_group_name_H-M   'P 1'
#
loop_
_entity.id
_entity.type
_entity.pdbx_description
1 polymer ?
#
loop_
_entity_poly.entity_id
_entity_poly.type
_entity_poly.pdbx_seq_one_letter_code
_entity_poly.pdbx_strand_id
1 'polypeptide(L)'
;MKALTTFFLGILLTTSTWAQKATKHIAYPNSFRMSNTFLTNFIIAPVTSAIKKEIGFSTNPGTTTNPDIIKKLAPKDIKWSGINSIYYQIYQNKESQKTHYAGAIVYRFKNKKTLDQSLGQLQIQSNEGYLVLDHYLIRIWSNDHKNAAMHLERLADYFTRKSGATVIYFKEEKVSDVTEPLTD
;
A
#
# COMPACT_ATOMS: atom_id res chain seq x y z
N MET A 1 20.84 -4.01 -76.45
CA MET A 1 20.47 -3.27 -75.22
C MET A 1 19.93 -4.27 -74.22
N LYS A 2 20.50 -4.31 -73.02
CA LYS A 2 20.15 -5.23 -71.93
C LYS A 2 19.09 -4.56 -71.05
N ALA A 3 18.02 -5.25 -70.70
CA ALA A 3 17.12 -4.84 -69.61
C ALA A 3 17.08 -5.95 -68.56
N LEU A 4 17.76 -5.67 -67.45
CA LEU A 4 17.90 -6.49 -66.26
C LEU A 4 16.63 -6.28 -65.43
N THR A 5 15.83 -7.33 -65.22
CA THR A 5 14.64 -7.24 -64.37
C THR A 5 15.01 -7.74 -62.98
N THR A 6 15.26 -6.81 -62.06
CA THR A 6 15.70 -7.08 -60.68
C THR A 6 14.53 -7.56 -59.83
N PHE A 7 14.70 -8.75 -59.25
CA PHE A 7 13.79 -9.38 -58.29
C PHE A 7 14.03 -8.76 -56.90
N PHE A 8 13.04 -8.03 -56.34
CA PHE A 8 13.10 -7.56 -54.95
C PHE A 8 12.40 -8.57 -54.03
N LEU A 9 13.20 -9.38 -53.34
CA LEU A 9 12.75 -10.26 -52.27
C LEU A 9 12.62 -9.42 -50.98
N GLY A 10 11.42 -8.98 -50.66
CA GLY A 10 11.11 -8.27 -49.41
C GLY A 10 11.05 -9.23 -48.23
N ILE A 11 12.12 -9.31 -47.44
CA ILE A 11 12.12 -10.00 -46.15
C ILE A 11 11.45 -9.05 -45.14
N LEU A 12 10.18 -9.31 -44.80
CA LEU A 12 9.53 -8.69 -43.65
C LEU A 12 10.12 -9.28 -42.37
N LEU A 13 11.06 -8.56 -41.75
CA LEU A 13 11.49 -8.80 -40.37
C LEU A 13 10.38 -8.32 -39.45
N THR A 14 9.47 -9.22 -39.05
CA THR A 14 8.54 -8.97 -37.96
C THR A 14 9.31 -9.00 -36.64
N THR A 15 9.86 -7.85 -36.24
CA THR A 15 10.41 -7.70 -34.89
C THR A 15 9.24 -7.66 -33.92
N SER A 16 8.82 -8.83 -33.45
CA SER A 16 8.00 -8.95 -32.25
C SER A 16 8.80 -8.33 -31.11
N THR A 17 8.57 -7.06 -30.82
CA THR A 17 9.07 -6.42 -29.60
C THR A 17 8.36 -7.09 -28.44
N TRP A 18 8.95 -8.17 -27.93
CA TRP A 18 8.71 -8.62 -26.58
C TRP A 18 9.18 -7.48 -25.68
N ALA A 19 8.26 -6.56 -25.40
CA ALA A 19 8.42 -5.61 -24.31
C ALA A 19 8.50 -6.44 -23.04
N GLN A 20 9.70 -6.88 -22.67
CA GLN A 20 10.00 -7.32 -21.32
C GLN A 20 9.66 -6.12 -20.44
N LYS A 21 8.45 -6.14 -19.88
CA LYS A 21 7.98 -5.15 -18.92
C LYS A 21 9.03 -5.16 -17.82
N ALA A 22 9.91 -4.16 -17.83
CA ALA A 22 11.01 -4.08 -16.88
C ALA A 22 10.39 -4.12 -15.48
N THR A 23 10.56 -5.25 -14.80
CA THR A 23 10.02 -5.42 -13.45
C THR A 23 10.83 -4.48 -12.58
N LYS A 24 10.27 -3.30 -12.28
CA LYS A 24 10.91 -2.29 -11.43
C LYS A 24 11.35 -3.00 -10.14
N HIS A 25 12.66 -3.09 -9.92
CA HIS A 25 13.17 -3.76 -8.72
C HIS A 25 12.73 -2.96 -7.49
N ILE A 26 11.85 -3.55 -6.67
CA ILE A 26 11.33 -2.92 -5.45
C ILE A 26 12.35 -3.19 -4.32
N ALA A 27 13.05 -2.15 -3.89
CA ALA A 27 14.00 -2.20 -2.78
C ALA A 27 13.24 -2.26 -1.44
N TYR A 28 12.69 -3.43 -1.11
CA TYR A 28 11.96 -3.66 0.14
C TYR A 28 12.90 -3.70 1.37
N PRO A 29 12.54 -3.04 2.49
CA PRO A 29 11.34 -2.24 2.73
C PRO A 29 11.49 -0.76 2.36
N ASN A 30 12.70 -0.30 1.98
CA ASN A 30 13.03 1.12 1.79
C ASN A 30 12.12 1.85 0.78
N SER A 31 11.65 1.17 -0.26
CA SER A 31 10.68 1.72 -1.22
C SER A 31 9.35 2.15 -0.58
N PHE A 32 9.00 1.63 0.60
CA PHE A 32 7.75 1.92 1.31
C PHE A 32 7.93 2.88 2.49
N ARG A 33 9.16 3.24 2.85
CA ARG A 33 9.45 4.03 4.05
C ARG A 33 9.07 5.50 3.89
N MET A 34 8.14 5.97 4.71
CA MET A 34 7.68 7.36 4.80
C MET A 34 8.60 8.19 5.71
N SER A 35 8.59 9.52 5.56
CA SER A 35 9.36 10.39 6.45
C SER A 35 8.74 10.47 7.85
N ASN A 36 9.53 10.77 8.88
CA ASN A 36 9.03 10.87 10.25
C ASN A 36 7.99 12.00 10.43
N THR A 37 7.98 12.96 9.52
CA THR A 37 7.08 14.13 9.49
C THR A 37 6.01 14.02 8.40
N PHE A 38 5.77 12.82 7.87
CA PHE A 38 4.89 12.62 6.72
C PHE A 38 3.44 13.08 7.00
N LEU A 39 2.91 12.80 8.18
CA LEU A 39 1.60 13.28 8.63
C LEU A 39 1.80 14.47 9.59
N THR A 40 1.21 15.61 9.24
CA THR A 40 1.26 16.82 10.08
C THR A 40 0.63 16.52 11.44
N ASN A 41 1.24 17.02 12.53
CA ASN A 41 0.81 16.78 13.92
C ASN A 41 0.88 15.33 14.41
N PHE A 42 1.52 14.45 13.64
CA PHE A 42 1.83 13.09 14.08
C PHE A 42 3.34 12.88 14.24
N ILE A 43 3.70 11.92 15.07
CA ILE A 43 5.05 11.37 15.20
C ILE A 43 5.02 9.86 14.97
N ILE A 44 6.17 9.26 14.72
CA ILE A 44 6.29 7.80 14.75
C ILE A 44 5.86 7.31 16.14
N ALA A 45 4.88 6.42 16.16
CA ALA A 45 4.33 5.88 17.40
C ALA A 45 5.45 5.15 18.18
N PRO A 46 5.69 5.49 19.45
CA PRO A 46 6.70 4.83 20.25
C PRO A 46 6.32 3.37 20.49
N VAL A 47 7.31 2.48 20.45
CA VAL A 47 7.10 1.07 20.76
C VAL A 47 7.16 0.86 22.27
N THR A 48 6.00 0.84 22.91
CA THR A 48 5.87 0.62 24.37
C THR A 48 6.08 -0.86 24.74
N SER A 49 6.30 -1.13 26.02
CA SER A 49 6.39 -2.51 26.54
C SER A 49 5.10 -3.31 26.31
N ALA A 50 3.95 -2.65 26.33
CA ALA A 50 2.66 -3.28 26.00
C ALA A 50 2.60 -3.73 24.54
N ILE A 51 2.98 -2.85 23.60
CA ILE A 51 3.03 -3.17 22.17
C ILE A 51 4.02 -4.30 21.88
N LYS A 52 5.19 -4.28 22.54
CA LYS A 52 6.18 -5.38 22.47
C LYS A 52 5.56 -6.71 22.92
N LYS A 53 4.83 -6.72 24.02
CA LYS A 53 4.24 -7.94 24.59
C LYS A 53 3.05 -8.45 23.77
N GLU A 54 2.15 -7.57 23.35
CA GLU A 54 0.91 -7.94 22.68
C GLU A 54 1.13 -8.29 21.20
N ILE A 55 1.84 -7.42 20.49
CA ILE A 55 2.01 -7.52 19.03
C ILE A 55 3.36 -8.18 18.69
N GLY A 56 4.42 -7.85 19.42
CA GLY A 56 5.78 -8.32 19.14
C GLY A 56 6.65 -7.32 18.37
N PHE A 57 6.21 -6.06 18.23
CA PHE A 57 7.02 -5.03 17.58
C PHE A 57 8.22 -4.64 18.44
N SER A 58 9.42 -4.64 17.86
CA SER A 58 10.65 -4.20 18.53
C SER A 58 11.00 -2.75 18.18
N THR A 59 10.68 -2.30 16.97
CA THR A 59 10.94 -0.94 16.46
C THR A 59 9.76 -0.43 15.65
N ASN A 60 9.64 0.88 15.49
CA ASN A 60 8.71 1.51 14.56
C ASN A 60 9.44 2.68 13.88
N PRO A 61 9.50 2.77 12.53
CA PRO A 61 9.09 1.72 11.58
C PRO A 61 9.84 0.40 11.80
N GLY A 62 9.30 -0.70 11.28
CA GLY A 62 9.88 -2.03 11.49
C GLY A 62 9.48 -3.04 10.42
N THR A 63 10.21 -4.15 10.38
CA THR A 63 9.89 -5.32 9.58
C THR A 63 9.85 -6.57 10.42
N THR A 64 9.02 -7.54 10.05
CA THR A 64 8.98 -8.85 10.68
C THR A 64 8.81 -9.97 9.66
N THR A 65 9.46 -11.09 9.92
CA THR A 65 9.28 -12.39 9.24
C THR A 65 8.74 -13.44 10.23
N ASN A 66 8.47 -13.05 11.48
CA ASN A 66 7.98 -13.98 12.51
C ASN A 66 6.53 -14.38 12.18
N PRO A 67 6.24 -15.67 11.97
CA PRO A 67 4.91 -16.13 11.57
C PRO A 67 3.82 -15.83 12.60
N ASP A 68 4.13 -15.82 13.89
CA ASP A 68 3.16 -15.50 14.95
C ASP A 68 2.74 -14.03 14.89
N ILE A 69 3.70 -13.13 14.62
CA ILE A 69 3.42 -11.70 14.44
C ILE A 69 2.66 -11.48 13.14
N ILE A 70 3.05 -12.16 12.06
CA ILE A 70 2.35 -12.09 10.77
C ILE A 70 0.89 -12.51 10.92
N LYS A 71 0.63 -13.62 11.60
CA LYS A 71 -0.74 -14.11 11.86
C LYS A 71 -1.58 -13.11 12.65
N LYS A 72 -0.98 -12.38 13.61
CA LYS A 72 -1.68 -11.35 14.39
C LYS A 72 -2.03 -10.09 13.58
N LEU A 73 -1.21 -9.74 12.58
CA LEU A 73 -1.32 -8.48 11.82
C LEU A 73 -1.99 -8.63 10.46
N ALA A 74 -2.03 -9.84 9.93
CA ALA A 74 -2.78 -10.13 8.73
C ALA A 74 -4.26 -9.78 8.98
N PRO A 75 -4.93 -9.10 8.02
CA PRO A 75 -6.38 -8.96 8.03
C PRO A 75 -7.01 -10.35 8.22
N LYS A 76 -8.06 -10.45 9.05
CA LYS A 76 -8.65 -11.73 9.48
C LYS A 76 -9.15 -12.61 8.33
N ASP A 77 -9.47 -11.94 7.25
CA ASP A 77 -10.00 -12.34 5.97
C ASP A 77 -8.92 -12.68 4.94
N ILE A 78 -7.63 -12.46 5.24
CA ILE A 78 -6.51 -12.87 4.40
C ILE A 78 -5.86 -14.14 4.95
N LYS A 79 -5.52 -15.07 4.05
CA LYS A 79 -4.72 -16.25 4.39
C LYS A 79 -3.27 -15.85 4.73
N TRP A 80 -2.99 -15.61 6.01
CA TRP A 80 -1.69 -15.18 6.53
C TRP A 80 -0.50 -16.07 6.12
N SER A 81 -0.72 -17.37 5.87
CA SER A 81 0.34 -18.31 5.46
C SER A 81 0.95 -17.99 4.08
N GLY A 82 0.31 -17.10 3.32
CA GLY A 82 0.81 -16.57 2.05
C GLY A 82 1.78 -15.39 2.17
N ILE A 83 1.94 -14.83 3.37
CA ILE A 83 2.74 -13.63 3.65
C ILE A 83 4.13 -14.06 4.16
N ASN A 84 5.19 -13.57 3.52
CA ASN A 84 6.58 -13.85 3.87
C ASN A 84 7.14 -12.85 4.88
N SER A 85 6.76 -11.59 4.74
CA SER A 85 7.19 -10.53 5.65
C SER A 85 6.18 -9.40 5.69
N ILE A 86 6.22 -8.65 6.77
CA ILE A 86 5.44 -7.44 6.96
C ILE A 86 6.39 -6.29 7.25
N TYR A 87 6.15 -5.16 6.61
CA TYR A 87 6.70 -3.86 6.97
C TYR A 87 5.59 -3.01 7.56
N TYR A 88 5.90 -2.23 8.59
CA TYR A 88 4.94 -1.33 9.22
C TYR A 88 5.60 0.00 9.59
N GLN A 89 4.82 1.06 9.43
CA GLN A 89 5.16 2.40 9.90
C GLN A 89 3.90 3.06 10.44
N ILE A 90 3.86 3.21 11.76
CA ILE A 90 2.69 3.68 12.48
C ILE A 90 2.99 5.06 13.05
N TYR A 91 2.05 5.96 12.86
CA TYR A 91 2.06 7.30 13.39
C TYR A 91 1.04 7.44 14.52
N GLN A 92 1.37 8.27 15.50
CA GLN A 92 0.50 8.66 16.59
C GLN A 92 0.37 10.19 16.59
N ASN A 93 -0.85 10.69 16.80
CA ASN A 93 -1.10 12.12 16.95
C ASN A 93 -0.37 12.65 18.20
N LYS A 94 0.33 13.79 18.08
CA LYS A 94 1.09 14.41 19.17
C LYS A 94 0.21 14.90 20.32
N GLU A 95 -0.99 15.36 19.99
CA GLU A 95 -1.93 16.01 20.90
C GLU A 95 -2.91 15.00 21.52
N SER A 96 -3.25 13.93 20.79
CA SER A 96 -4.08 12.83 21.28
C SER A 96 -3.20 11.59 21.52
N GLN A 97 -2.56 11.53 22.69
CA GLN A 97 -1.61 10.48 23.05
C GLN A 97 -2.20 9.06 23.22
N LYS A 98 -3.49 8.82 22.96
CA LYS A 98 -4.07 7.48 23.24
C LYS A 98 -4.98 6.88 22.16
N THR A 99 -5.60 7.65 21.27
CA THR A 99 -6.65 7.09 20.40
C THR A 99 -6.44 7.32 18.90
N HIS A 100 -5.61 8.30 18.51
CA HIS A 100 -5.50 8.68 17.10
C HIS A 100 -4.19 8.16 16.49
N TYR A 101 -4.31 7.04 15.77
CA TYR A 101 -3.23 6.42 15.02
C TYR A 101 -3.51 6.45 13.53
N ALA A 102 -2.46 6.54 12.73
CA ALA A 102 -2.53 6.43 11.27
C ALA A 102 -1.26 5.76 10.75
N GLY A 103 -1.25 5.26 9.52
CA GLY A 103 -0.04 4.73 8.92
C GLY A 103 -0.27 3.68 7.86
N ALA A 104 0.74 2.85 7.65
CA ALA A 104 0.72 1.81 6.64
C ALA A 104 1.35 0.51 7.14
N ILE A 105 0.78 -0.60 6.67
CA ILE A 105 1.32 -1.95 6.78
C ILE A 105 1.44 -2.49 5.36
N VAL A 106 2.62 -2.97 5.01
CA VAL A 106 2.91 -3.58 3.72
C VAL A 106 3.15 -5.06 3.93
N TYR A 107 2.26 -5.87 3.37
CA TYR A 107 2.33 -7.32 3.39
C TYR A 107 3.02 -7.80 2.11
N ARG A 108 4.19 -8.43 2.26
CA ARG A 108 4.90 -9.06 1.14
C ARG A 108 4.45 -10.51 0.99
N PHE A 109 3.68 -10.80 -0.05
CA PHE A 109 3.26 -12.17 -0.35
C PHE A 109 4.38 -12.96 -1.01
N LYS A 110 4.27 -14.30 -0.98
CA LYS A 110 5.19 -15.22 -1.67
C LYS A 110 5.28 -14.94 -3.16
N ASN A 111 4.15 -14.61 -3.78
CA ASN A 111 4.02 -14.28 -5.19
C ASN A 111 2.69 -13.58 -5.44
N LYS A 112 2.55 -12.99 -6.63
CA LYS A 112 1.35 -12.29 -7.06
C LYS A 112 0.10 -13.19 -7.05
N LYS A 113 0.22 -14.46 -7.46
CA LYS A 113 -0.91 -15.41 -7.43
C LYS A 113 -1.51 -15.57 -6.02
N THR A 114 -0.66 -15.63 -5.00
CA THR A 114 -1.11 -15.78 -3.60
C THR A 114 -1.78 -14.51 -3.09
N LEU A 115 -1.28 -13.34 -3.50
CA LEU A 115 -1.95 -12.06 -3.25
C LEU A 115 -3.33 -12.03 -3.92
N ASP A 116 -3.40 -12.30 -5.22
CA ASP A 116 -4.63 -12.20 -6.01
C ASP A 116 -5.76 -13.09 -5.44
N GLN A 117 -5.42 -14.28 -4.94
CA GLN A 117 -6.36 -15.18 -4.25
C GLN A 117 -6.90 -14.60 -2.94
N SER A 118 -6.16 -13.70 -2.30
CA SER A 118 -6.53 -13.08 -1.02
C SER A 118 -7.33 -11.80 -1.21
N LEU A 119 -7.21 -11.11 -2.36
CA LEU A 119 -7.87 -9.83 -2.61
C LEU A 119 -9.40 -9.92 -2.59
N GLY A 120 -9.95 -11.02 -3.12
CA GLY A 120 -11.41 -11.24 -3.16
C GLY A 120 -12.07 -11.44 -1.79
N GLN A 121 -11.28 -11.54 -0.72
CA GLN A 121 -11.77 -11.76 0.64
C GLN A 121 -11.77 -10.47 1.48
N LEU A 122 -11.21 -9.37 0.94
CA LEU A 122 -11.00 -8.13 1.67
C LEU A 122 -12.31 -7.54 2.22
N GLN A 123 -12.48 -7.58 3.53
CA GLN A 123 -13.46 -6.80 4.27
C GLN A 123 -12.90 -5.41 4.55
N ILE A 124 -13.76 -4.39 4.41
CA ILE A 124 -13.25 -3.03 4.34
C ILE A 124 -14.01 -2.08 5.25
N GLN A 125 -13.25 -1.33 6.04
CA GLN A 125 -13.74 -0.31 6.96
C GLN A 125 -13.60 1.10 6.35
N SER A 126 -14.37 2.07 6.86
CA SER A 126 -14.34 3.44 6.35
C SER A 126 -13.04 4.19 6.64
N ASN A 127 -12.28 3.73 7.64
CA ASN A 127 -11.03 4.34 8.09
C ASN A 127 -9.78 3.67 7.50
N GLU A 128 -9.91 2.86 6.46
CA GLU A 128 -8.81 2.16 5.81
C GLU A 128 -8.92 2.14 4.28
N GLY A 129 -7.78 1.89 3.63
CA GLY A 129 -7.67 1.74 2.19
C GLY A 129 -6.64 0.67 1.85
N TYR A 130 -6.78 0.13 0.64
CA TYR A 130 -5.90 -0.93 0.15
C TYR A 130 -5.32 -0.55 -1.22
N LEU A 131 -4.00 -0.72 -1.35
CA LEU A 131 -3.28 -0.58 -2.59
C LEU A 131 -2.48 -1.85 -2.89
N VAL A 132 -2.22 -2.10 -4.16
CA VAL A 132 -1.40 -3.23 -4.60
C VAL A 132 -0.23 -2.76 -5.45
N LEU A 133 0.89 -3.46 -5.30
CA LEU A 133 2.06 -3.30 -6.16
C LEU A 133 2.70 -4.67 -6.33
N ASP A 134 2.65 -5.25 -7.53
CA ASP A 134 3.15 -6.61 -7.80
C ASP A 134 2.61 -7.66 -6.79
N HIS A 135 3.45 -8.18 -5.89
CA HIS A 135 3.09 -9.15 -4.83
C HIS A 135 3.00 -8.51 -3.44
N TYR A 136 2.86 -7.18 -3.38
CA TYR A 136 2.70 -6.41 -2.14
C TYR A 136 1.27 -5.91 -2.01
N LEU A 137 0.66 -6.15 -0.85
CA LEU A 137 -0.55 -5.48 -0.41
C LEU A 137 -0.16 -4.37 0.57
N ILE A 138 -0.67 -3.17 0.37
CA ILE A 138 -0.44 -2.02 1.21
C ILE A 138 -1.78 -1.67 1.85
N ARG A 139 -1.90 -1.87 3.16
CA ARG A 139 -3.02 -1.38 3.96
C ARG A 139 -2.64 -0.04 4.56
N ILE A 140 -3.44 0.97 4.29
CA ILE A 140 -3.34 2.30 4.89
C ILE A 140 -4.55 2.50 5.81
N TRP A 141 -4.38 3.20 6.93
CA TRP A 141 -5.50 3.50 7.84
C TRP A 141 -5.29 4.81 8.60
N SER A 142 -6.39 5.37 9.11
CA SER A 142 -6.37 6.49 10.06
C SER A 142 -7.58 6.46 11.00
N ASN A 143 -7.34 6.35 12.30
CA ASN A 143 -8.36 6.41 13.34
C ASN A 143 -8.60 7.85 13.85
N ASP A 144 -8.06 8.86 13.17
CA ASP A 144 -8.38 10.25 13.47
C ASP A 144 -9.71 10.61 12.80
N HIS A 145 -10.82 10.46 13.52
CA HIS A 145 -12.17 10.67 12.98
C HIS A 145 -12.36 12.01 12.26
N LYS A 146 -11.61 13.06 12.63
CA LYS A 146 -11.72 14.39 12.00
C LYS A 146 -10.95 14.48 10.69
N ASN A 147 -9.84 13.77 10.59
CA ASN A 147 -8.87 13.92 9.50
C ASN A 147 -8.64 12.62 8.71
N ALA A 148 -9.43 11.57 8.96
CA ALA A 148 -9.18 10.23 8.42
C ALA A 148 -9.12 10.23 6.90
N ALA A 149 -10.11 10.85 6.24
CA ALA A 149 -10.16 10.95 4.78
C ALA A 149 -8.90 11.64 4.20
N MET A 150 -8.54 12.81 4.73
CA MET A 150 -7.33 13.54 4.31
C MET A 150 -6.06 12.72 4.53
N HIS A 151 -5.93 12.03 5.66
CA HIS A 151 -4.77 11.17 5.93
C HIS A 151 -4.70 10.00 4.97
N LEU A 152 -5.82 9.34 4.71
CA LEU A 152 -5.89 8.23 3.76
C LEU A 152 -5.52 8.72 2.36
N GLU A 153 -5.99 9.89 1.94
CA GLU A 153 -5.75 10.42 0.59
C GLU A 153 -4.25 10.67 0.42
N ARG A 154 -3.64 11.35 1.39
CA ARG A 154 -2.21 11.60 1.42
C ARG A 154 -1.38 10.31 1.43
N LEU A 155 -1.79 9.30 2.20
CA LEU A 155 -1.12 7.99 2.24
C LEU A 155 -1.23 7.27 0.89
N ALA A 156 -2.40 7.25 0.27
CA ALA A 156 -2.60 6.64 -1.05
C ALA A 156 -1.75 7.35 -2.11
N ASP A 157 -1.81 8.68 -2.17
CA ASP A 157 -1.04 9.52 -3.09
C ASP A 157 0.46 9.24 -3.00
N TYR A 158 0.96 9.11 -1.77
CA TYR A 158 2.36 8.78 -1.54
C TYR A 158 2.76 7.43 -2.15
N PHE A 159 2.00 6.36 -1.92
CA PHE A 159 2.34 5.05 -2.45
C PHE A 159 2.14 5.00 -3.97
N THR A 160 1.10 5.63 -4.51
CA THR A 160 0.89 5.69 -5.95
C THR A 160 2.03 6.44 -6.64
N ARG A 161 2.43 7.63 -6.16
CA ARG A 161 3.52 8.40 -6.78
C ARG A 161 4.90 7.79 -6.56
N LYS A 162 5.21 7.34 -5.34
CA LYS A 162 6.55 6.85 -4.98
C LYS A 162 6.85 5.47 -5.56
N SER A 163 5.91 4.53 -5.39
CA SER A 163 6.15 3.13 -5.72
C SER A 163 5.41 2.67 -6.98
N GLY A 164 4.42 3.44 -7.46
CA GLY A 164 3.55 3.03 -8.58
C GLY A 164 2.43 2.09 -8.12
N ALA A 165 2.10 2.08 -6.83
CA ALA A 165 1.02 1.25 -6.31
C ALA A 165 -0.33 1.69 -6.88
N THR A 166 -1.17 0.72 -7.21
CA THR A 166 -2.53 0.95 -7.70
C THR A 166 -3.49 0.86 -6.53
N VAL A 167 -4.32 1.88 -6.34
CA VAL A 167 -5.43 1.84 -5.38
C VAL A 167 -6.44 0.81 -5.86
N ILE A 168 -6.75 -0.17 -5.01
CA ILE A 168 -7.80 -1.16 -5.29
C ILE A 168 -9.05 -0.89 -4.47
N TYR A 169 -8.92 -0.14 -3.36
CA TYR A 169 -10.05 0.34 -2.61
C TYR A 169 -9.75 1.61 -1.83
N PHE A 170 -10.72 2.51 -1.86
CA PHE A 170 -10.81 3.71 -1.04
C PHE A 170 -12.30 3.97 -0.76
N LYS A 171 -12.73 4.00 0.51
CA LYS A 171 -14.10 4.41 0.80
C LYS A 171 -14.12 5.94 0.78
N GLU A 172 -14.58 6.53 -0.32
CA GLU A 172 -14.98 7.93 -0.30
C GLU A 172 -16.22 8.05 0.60
N GLU A 173 -16.04 8.50 1.84
CA GLU A 173 -17.15 9.12 2.54
C GLU A 173 -17.46 10.42 1.81
N LYS A 174 -18.57 10.43 1.04
CA LYS A 174 -19.20 11.67 0.63
C LYS A 174 -19.46 12.47 1.91
N VAL A 175 -18.72 13.56 2.12
CA VAL A 175 -19.12 14.61 3.04
C VAL A 175 -20.49 15.04 2.56
N SER A 176 -21.53 14.69 3.32
CA SER A 176 -22.86 15.20 3.06
C SER A 176 -22.76 16.71 3.07
N ASP A 177 -23.12 17.33 1.95
CA ASP A 177 -23.33 18.77 1.79
C ASP A 177 -24.02 19.29 3.05
N VAL A 178 -23.29 20.06 3.87
CA VAL A 178 -23.92 20.91 4.87
C VAL A 178 -24.47 22.07 4.08
N THR A 179 -25.62 21.86 3.45
CA THR A 179 -26.49 22.94 3.02
C THR A 179 -27.12 23.48 4.31
N GLU A 180 -26.42 24.38 5.00
CA GLU A 180 -27.11 25.29 5.91
C GLU A 180 -28.09 26.11 5.05
N PRO A 181 -29.40 26.11 5.36
CA PRO A 181 -30.32 27.00 4.69
C PRO A 181 -29.95 28.43 5.06
N LEU A 182 -29.72 29.27 4.04
CA LEU A 182 -29.76 30.72 4.20
C LEU A 182 -31.15 31.05 4.74
N THR A 183 -31.21 31.45 6.00
CA THR A 183 -32.37 32.12 6.57
C THR A 183 -32.39 33.56 6.07
N ASP A 184 -33.50 33.94 5.43
CA ASP A 184 -33.84 35.32 5.03
C ASP A 184 -33.82 36.31 6.21
#